data_AF-A0A6V7WMG4-F1
#
_entry.id   AF-A0A6V7WMG4-F1
#
_cell.length_a   1.000
_cell.length_b   1.000
_cell.length_c   1.000
_cell.angle_alpha   90.00
_cell.angle_beta   90.00
_cell.angle_gamma   90.00
#
_symmetry.space_group_name_H-M   'P 1'
#
loop_
_entity.id
_entity.type
_entity.pdbx_description
1 polymer ?
#
loop_
_entity_poly.entity_id
_entity_poly.type
_entity_poly.pdbx_seq_one_letter_code
_entity_poly.pdbx_strand_id
1 'polypeptide(L)'
;MMTYLSWVADAWDNLPEEDIKRSFKLCGITNDINGLEDDQIHCFKTLIPSGLETLKRAAENELLNDITDLVAEIDLLQDEENGFLSDNSIEF
;
A
#
# COMPACT_ATOMS: atom_id res chain seq x y z
N MET A 1 -28.91 -23.41 12.89
CA MET A 1 -27.45 -23.29 12.71
C MET A 1 -27.10 -24.18 11.54
N MET A 2 -26.63 -23.64 10.41
CA MET A 2 -26.43 -24.43 9.19
C MET A 2 -25.28 -25.43 9.36
N THR A 3 -25.64 -26.68 9.63
CA THR A 3 -24.75 -27.85 9.80
C THR A 3 -24.27 -28.39 8.44
N TYR A 4 -23.95 -27.51 7.50
CA TYR A 4 -23.40 -27.94 6.22
C TYR A 4 -21.91 -27.63 6.26
N LEU A 5 -21.08 -28.64 5.97
CA LEU A 5 -19.63 -28.52 5.79
C LEU A 5 -18.78 -28.51 7.07
N SER A 6 -19.19 -29.16 8.17
CA SER A 6 -18.30 -29.35 9.33
C SER A 6 -16.97 -30.00 8.92
N TRP A 7 -17.02 -30.96 7.99
CA TRP A 7 -15.81 -31.58 7.42
C TRP A 7 -14.88 -30.59 6.71
N VAL A 8 -15.40 -29.49 6.15
CA VAL A 8 -14.58 -28.44 5.54
C VAL A 8 -13.90 -27.63 6.64
N ALA A 9 -14.64 -27.22 7.66
CA ALA A 9 -14.08 -26.50 8.81
C ALA A 9 -13.00 -27.35 9.50
N ASP A 10 -13.30 -28.61 9.80
CA ASP A 10 -12.37 -29.56 10.40
C ASP A 10 -11.13 -29.76 9.51
N ALA A 11 -11.30 -29.81 8.18
CA ALA A 11 -10.16 -29.93 7.25
C ALA A 11 -9.26 -28.69 7.27
N TRP A 12 -9.83 -27.49 7.34
CA TRP A 12 -9.06 -26.24 7.47
C TRP A 12 -8.36 -26.14 8.82
N ASP A 13 -9.02 -26.53 9.92
CA ASP A 13 -8.44 -26.51 11.27
C ASP A 13 -7.28 -27.50 11.44
N ASN A 14 -7.26 -28.59 10.66
CA ASN A 14 -6.18 -29.57 10.66
C ASN A 14 -4.97 -29.18 9.80
N LEU A 15 -5.04 -28.09 9.02
CA LEU A 15 -3.92 -27.65 8.19
C LEU A 15 -2.92 -26.82 9.02
N PRO A 16 -1.60 -27.09 8.90
CA PRO A 16 -0.60 -26.21 9.47
C PRO A 16 -0.71 -24.80 8.90
N GLU A 17 -0.67 -23.79 9.78
CA GLU A 17 -0.73 -22.38 9.39
C GLU A 17 0.33 -22.02 8.33
N GLU A 18 1.51 -22.62 8.43
CA GLU A 18 2.62 -22.41 7.50
C GLU A 18 2.31 -22.89 6.07
N ASP A 19 1.51 -23.95 5.91
CA ASP A 19 1.13 -24.44 4.58
C ASP A 19 0.07 -23.54 3.94
N ILE A 20 -0.82 -22.98 4.76
CA ILE A 20 -1.77 -21.95 4.32
C ILE A 20 -0.99 -20.71 3.85
N LYS A 21 -0.07 -20.18 4.66
CA LYS A 21 0.76 -19.01 4.30
C LYS A 21 1.56 -19.25 3.02
N ARG A 22 2.14 -20.44 2.87
CA ARG A 22 2.93 -20.83 1.69
C ARG A 22 2.09 -20.86 0.42
N SER A 23 0.83 -21.30 0.51
CA SER A 23 -0.07 -21.36 -0.65
C SER A 23 -0.30 -19.99 -1.28
N PHE A 24 -0.47 -18.93 -0.48
CA PHE A 24 -0.62 -17.56 -0.98
C PHE A 24 0.60 -17.12 -1.80
N LYS A 25 1.81 -17.33 -1.25
CA LYS A 25 3.09 -16.96 -1.90
C LYS A 25 3.31 -17.70 -3.22
N LEU A 26 2.84 -18.95 -3.32
CA LEU A 26 2.85 -19.73 -4.56
C LEU A 26 1.82 -19.23 -5.58
N CYS A 27 0.64 -18.82 -5.12
CA CYS A 27 -0.43 -18.25 -5.95
C CYS A 27 -0.18 -16.79 -6.37
N GLY A 28 0.94 -16.18 -5.96
CA GLY A 28 1.32 -14.84 -6.37
C GLY A 28 0.74 -13.72 -5.51
N ILE A 29 0.36 -14.01 -4.27
CA ILE A 29 -0.21 -13.05 -3.31
C ILE A 29 0.62 -13.11 -2.02
N THR A 30 0.78 -11.98 -1.33
CA THR A 30 1.44 -11.94 -0.02
C THR A 30 0.42 -11.74 1.10
N ASN A 31 0.81 -12.08 2.32
CA ASN A 31 -0.02 -11.87 3.50
C ASN A 31 0.29 -10.55 4.22
N ASP A 32 1.31 -9.81 3.77
CA ASP A 32 1.74 -8.57 4.39
C ASP A 32 1.20 -7.37 3.63
N ILE A 33 0.38 -6.56 4.29
CA ILE A 33 -0.27 -5.39 3.70
C ILE A 33 0.72 -4.29 3.27
N ASN A 34 1.93 -4.29 3.83
CA ASN A 34 2.98 -3.34 3.48
C ASN A 34 3.92 -3.88 2.39
N GLY A 35 3.66 -5.09 1.86
CA GLY A 35 4.46 -5.70 0.80
C GLY A 35 5.82 -6.22 1.26
N LEU A 36 6.06 -6.38 2.56
CA LEU A 36 7.36 -6.85 3.09
C LEU A 36 7.72 -8.28 2.64
N GLU A 37 6.73 -9.05 2.21
CA GLU A 37 6.90 -10.41 1.72
C GLU A 37 6.84 -10.53 0.18
N ASP A 38 6.80 -9.42 -0.56
CA ASP A 38 6.66 -9.45 -2.03
C ASP A 38 7.82 -10.18 -2.71
N ASP A 39 9.02 -10.15 -2.13
CA ASP A 39 10.19 -10.89 -2.59
C ASP A 39 10.05 -12.43 -2.45
N GLN A 40 9.10 -12.88 -1.64
CA GLN A 40 8.78 -14.29 -1.45
C GLN A 40 7.77 -14.82 -2.49
N ILE A 41 7.17 -13.96 -3.31
CA ILE A 41 6.29 -14.40 -4.40
C ILE A 41 7.09 -15.27 -5.39
N HIS A 42 6.64 -16.52 -5.56
CA HIS A 42 7.34 -17.49 -6.38
C HIS A 42 7.44 -17.05 -7.86
N CYS A 43 6.40 -16.40 -8.37
CA CYS A 43 6.33 -15.94 -9.76
C CYS A 43 7.47 -14.96 -10.10
N PHE A 44 7.93 -14.14 -9.16
CA PHE A 44 9.02 -13.20 -9.39
C PHE A 44 10.38 -13.88 -9.55
N LYS A 45 10.53 -15.11 -9.05
CA LYS A 45 11.79 -15.85 -9.18
C LYS A 45 11.92 -16.62 -10.50
N THR A 46 10.79 -16.96 -11.11
CA THR A 46 10.76 -17.96 -12.19
C THR A 46 10.08 -17.47 -13.46
N LEU A 47 8.92 -16.85 -13.36
CA LEU A 47 8.07 -16.50 -14.50
C LEU A 47 8.19 -15.03 -14.89
N ILE A 48 8.35 -14.14 -13.90
CA ILE A 48 8.39 -12.70 -14.08
C ILE A 48 9.56 -12.12 -13.27
N PRO A 49 10.82 -12.30 -13.72
CA PRO A 49 12.00 -11.85 -12.99
C PRO A 49 11.97 -10.36 -12.62
N SER A 50 11.39 -9.52 -13.49
CA SER A 50 11.26 -8.08 -13.26
C SER A 50 10.00 -7.66 -12.49
N GLY A 51 9.21 -8.63 -12.03
CA GLY A 51 7.90 -8.39 -11.44
C GLY A 51 7.99 -7.63 -10.12
N LEU A 52 9.00 -7.95 -9.30
CA LEU A 52 9.22 -7.28 -8.02
C LEU A 52 9.58 -5.80 -8.22
N GLU A 53 10.49 -5.46 -9.14
CA GLU A 53 10.80 -4.05 -9.40
C GLU A 53 9.62 -3.30 -10.01
N THR A 54 8.84 -3.99 -10.87
CA THR A 54 7.64 -3.40 -11.47
C THR A 54 6.59 -3.08 -10.40
N LEU A 55 6.38 -3.99 -9.45
CA LEU A 55 5.45 -3.80 -8.34
C LEU A 55 5.89 -2.65 -7.42
N LYS A 56 7.18 -2.61 -7.04
CA LYS A 56 7.74 -1.52 -6.22
C LYS A 56 7.55 -0.16 -6.88
N ARG A 57 7.86 -0.05 -8.17
CA ARG A 57 7.67 1.19 -8.94
C ARG A 57 6.20 1.60 -9.01
N ALA A 58 5.27 0.66 -9.12
CA ALA A 58 3.85 0.96 -9.12
C ALA A 58 3.40 1.54 -7.77
N ALA A 59 3.85 0.94 -6.66
CA ALA A 59 3.57 1.43 -5.31
C ALA A 59 4.16 2.83 -5.06
N GLU A 60 5.39 3.08 -5.52
CA GLU A 60 6.02 4.41 -5.43
C GLU A 60 5.24 5.47 -6.24
N ASN A 61 4.76 5.11 -7.43
CA ASN A 61 3.97 6.03 -8.26
C ASN A 61 2.61 6.36 -7.63
N GLU A 62 1.96 5.39 -6.99
CA GLU A 62 0.70 5.61 -6.27
C GLU A 62 0.90 6.61 -5.12
N LEU A 63 1.94 6.41 -4.30
CA LEU A 63 2.32 7.35 -3.25
C LEU A 63 2.63 8.76 -3.79
N LEU A 64 3.32 8.86 -4.93
CA LEU A 64 3.60 10.14 -5.57
C LEU A 64 2.33 10.86 -6.04
N ASN A 65 1.35 10.12 -6.56
CA ASN A 65 0.06 10.68 -6.95
C ASN A 65 -0.68 11.23 -5.73
N ASP A 66 -0.75 10.45 -4.64
CA ASP A 66 -1.38 10.89 -3.39
C ASP A 66 -0.76 12.19 -2.84
N ILE A 67 0.57 12.28 -2.86
CA ILE A 67 1.29 13.50 -2.46
C ILE A 67 0.94 14.67 -3.39
N THR A 68 0.89 14.41 -4.69
CA THR A 68 0.57 15.45 -5.69
C THR A 68 -0.84 16.00 -5.48
N ASP A 69 -1.81 15.12 -5.19
CA ASP A 69 -3.19 15.50 -4.91
C ASP A 69 -3.29 16.32 -3.62
N LEU A 70 -2.58 15.91 -2.55
CA LEU A 70 -2.50 16.69 -1.31
C LEU A 70 -1.89 18.08 -1.53
N VAL A 71 -0.83 18.18 -2.33
CA VAL A 71 -0.19 19.47 -2.66
C VAL A 71 -1.12 20.35 -3.48
N ALA A 72 -1.90 19.77 -4.39
CA ALA A 72 -2.90 20.51 -5.16
C ALA A 72 -4.07 21.01 -4.29
N GLU A 73 -4.43 20.27 -3.23
CA GLU A 73 -5.46 20.68 -2.26
C GLU A 73 -4.96 21.76 -1.29
N ILE A 74 -3.65 21.83 -1.02
CA ILE A 74 -3.02 22.95 -0.33
C ILE A 74 -2.97 24.13 -1.30
N ASP A 75 -4.13 24.74 -1.50
CA ASP A 75 -4.28 26.00 -2.21
C ASP A 75 -3.48 27.08 -1.46
N LEU A 76 -2.31 27.43 -1.99
CA LEU A 76 -1.47 28.54 -1.51
C LEU A 76 -2.13 29.92 -1.75
N LEU A 77 -3.39 29.96 -2.18
CA LEU A 77 -4.20 31.19 -2.27
C LEU A 77 -4.79 31.64 -0.92
N GLN A 78 -4.10 31.40 0.21
CA GLN A 78 -4.27 32.26 1.41
C GLN A 78 -3.50 33.58 1.29
N ASP A 79 -3.24 34.04 0.06
CA ASP A 79 -2.95 35.43 -0.26
C ASP A 79 -4.20 36.14 -0.81
N GLU A 80 -5.41 35.79 -0.38
CA GLU A 80 -6.47 36.81 -0.31
C GLU A 80 -6.11 37.76 0.83
N GLU A 81 -5.23 38.71 0.50
CA GLU A 81 -5.27 40.09 0.96
C GLU A 81 -5.81 40.25 2.40
N ASN A 82 -5.13 39.65 3.38
CA ASN A 82 -5.23 40.15 4.74
C ASN A 82 -4.70 41.57 4.65
N GLY A 83 -5.60 42.57 4.54
CA GLY A 83 -5.34 43.99 4.30
C GLY A 83 -4.46 44.71 5.34
N PHE A 84 -3.61 43.97 6.06
CA PHE A 84 -2.46 44.49 6.76
C PHE A 84 -1.39 44.89 5.74
N LEU A 85 -1.43 46.16 5.35
CA LEU A 85 -0.24 46.87 4.90
C LEU A 85 0.89 46.57 5.89
N SER A 86 1.93 45.89 5.43
CA SER A 86 3.20 45.77 6.16
C SER A 86 3.66 47.18 6.51
N ASP A 87 3.54 47.55 7.78
CA ASP A 87 4.02 48.82 8.29
C ASP A 87 5.55 48.84 8.19
N ASN A 88 6.07 49.54 7.19
CA ASN A 88 7.51 49.72 6.99
C ASN A 88 8.07 50.87 7.86
N SER A 89 7.43 51.21 8.98
CA SER A 89 7.94 52.17 9.95
C SER A 89 9.15 51.59 10.70
N ILE A 90 10.34 51.74 10.12
CA ILE A 90 11.58 51.71 10.89
C ILE A 90 11.72 53.09 11.54
N GLU A 91 11.34 53.21 12.81
CA GLU A 91 11.70 54.37 13.62
C GLU A 91 13.22 54.33 13.87
N PHE A 92 13.91 55.38 13.43
CA PHE A 92 15.32 55.64 13.69
C PHE A 92 15.54 56.25 15.08
#